data_AF-A0A7S1AY10-F1
#
_entry.id   AF-A0A7S1AY10-F1
#
_cell.length_a   1.000
_cell.length_b   1.000
_cell.length_c   1.000
_cell.angle_alpha   90.00
_cell.angle_beta   90.00
_cell.angle_gamma   90.00
#
_symmetry.space_group_name_H-M   'P 1'
#
loop_
_entity.id
_entity.type
_entity.pdbx_description
1 polymer ?
#
loop_
_entity_poly.entity_id
_entity_poly.type
_entity_poly.pdbx_seq_one_letter_code
_entity_poly.pdbx_strand_id
1 'polypeptide(L)'
;MEELTRIGTLNGRALQLYAHMAGLATTGLERQEVVAALRKKMLVSMGKNDLRSVASEIGLDVIDIRGHIETDRIVKRIIRHFESAPGNRSVRPQPPPRPHSDAAAPAPQSSPPALEELRFKRGDRVLRKGEVCEIVAAEEGSLSYTVRMERDGRLIDTPQERLLPASDAPVFLTAVHSDAETPAPQMSPLAFEELRF
;
A
#
# COMPACT_ATOMS: atom_id res chain seq x y z
N MET A 1 -20.49 -9.58 -5.47
CA MET A 1 -19.78 -8.32 -5.17
C MET A 1 -18.96 -8.41 -3.88
N GLU A 2 -19.48 -9.07 -2.83
CA GLU A 2 -18.78 -9.32 -1.56
C GLU A 2 -17.32 -9.81 -1.72
N GLU A 3 -17.07 -10.71 -2.67
CA GLU A 3 -15.74 -11.27 -2.91
C GLU A 3 -14.75 -10.24 -3.49
N LEU A 4 -15.18 -9.31 -4.35
CA LEU A 4 -14.32 -8.25 -4.93
C LEU A 4 -13.88 -7.26 -3.85
N THR A 5 -14.78 -6.94 -2.93
CA THR A 5 -14.52 -6.06 -1.80
C THR A 5 -13.60 -6.75 -0.80
N ARG A 6 -13.85 -8.04 -0.52
CA ARG A 6 -13.06 -8.88 0.40
C ARG A 6 -11.59 -8.98 -0.01
N ILE A 7 -11.25 -9.05 -1.30
CA ILE A 7 -9.85 -9.06 -1.77
C ILE A 7 -9.07 -7.84 -1.24
N GLY A 8 -9.72 -6.67 -1.15
CA GLY A 8 -9.08 -5.45 -0.64
C GLY A 8 -8.79 -5.48 0.86
N THR A 9 -9.49 -6.32 1.61
CA THR A 9 -9.36 -6.46 3.07
C THR A 9 -8.49 -7.67 3.46
N LEU A 10 -7.97 -8.44 2.51
CA LEU A 10 -7.10 -9.58 2.80
C LEU A 10 -5.73 -9.11 3.32
N ASN A 11 -5.20 -9.85 4.29
CA ASN A 11 -3.84 -9.68 4.80
C ASN A 11 -2.82 -10.15 3.76
N GLY A 12 -1.55 -9.72 3.88
CA GLY A 12 -0.50 -9.98 2.89
C GLY A 12 -0.35 -11.46 2.52
N ARG A 13 -0.32 -12.36 3.52
CA ARG A 13 -0.22 -13.82 3.28
C ARG A 13 -1.43 -14.40 2.56
N ALA A 14 -2.64 -14.01 2.97
CA ALA A 14 -3.87 -14.47 2.32
C ALA A 14 -3.97 -13.96 0.88
N LEU A 15 -3.54 -12.72 0.65
CA LEU A 15 -3.50 -12.10 -0.68
C LEU A 15 -2.48 -12.80 -1.59
N GLN A 16 -1.29 -13.11 -1.08
CA GLN A 16 -0.28 -13.87 -1.83
C GLN A 16 -0.76 -15.29 -2.16
N LEU A 17 -1.39 -15.98 -1.21
CA LEU A 17 -1.96 -17.31 -1.44
C LEU A 17 -3.04 -17.27 -2.53
N TYR A 18 -3.95 -16.28 -2.46
CA TYR A 18 -4.96 -16.06 -3.50
C TYR A 18 -4.35 -15.76 -4.86
N ALA A 19 -3.32 -14.91 -4.90
CA ALA A 19 -2.61 -14.61 -6.14
C ALA A 19 -1.92 -15.85 -6.72
N HIS A 20 -1.30 -16.68 -5.88
CA HIS A 20 -0.68 -17.94 -6.30
C HIS A 20 -1.72 -18.93 -6.84
N MET A 21 -2.83 -19.13 -6.13
CA MET A 21 -3.94 -19.97 -6.61
C MET A 21 -4.51 -19.46 -7.94
N ALA A 22 -4.56 -18.15 -8.10
CA ALA A 22 -4.96 -17.52 -9.34
C ALA A 22 -3.85 -17.51 -10.39
N GLY A 23 -2.66 -18.06 -10.15
CA GLY A 23 -1.54 -18.05 -11.12
C GLY A 23 -1.04 -16.64 -11.48
N LEU A 24 -1.03 -15.71 -10.51
CA LEU A 24 -0.47 -14.37 -10.64
C LEU A 24 0.92 -14.33 -10.00
N ALA A 25 1.91 -13.85 -10.75
CA ALA A 25 3.22 -13.53 -10.21
C ALA A 25 3.13 -12.24 -9.39
N THR A 26 3.43 -12.32 -8.10
CA THR A 26 3.38 -11.18 -7.16
C THR A 26 4.75 -10.59 -6.85
N THR A 27 5.82 -11.19 -7.36
CA THR A 27 7.19 -10.75 -7.12
C THR A 27 7.41 -9.34 -7.65
N GLY A 28 7.76 -8.41 -6.75
CA GLY A 28 8.03 -7.02 -7.11
C GLY A 28 6.78 -6.14 -7.25
N LEU A 29 5.57 -6.67 -7.04
CA LEU A 29 4.33 -5.89 -7.07
C LEU A 29 3.97 -5.37 -5.68
N GLU A 30 3.45 -4.14 -5.62
CA GLU A 30 2.89 -3.57 -4.41
C GLU A 30 1.55 -4.23 -4.07
N ARG A 31 1.15 -4.17 -2.79
CA ARG A 31 -0.11 -4.76 -2.32
C ARG A 31 -1.33 -4.29 -3.14
N GLN A 32 -1.39 -3.00 -3.47
CA GLN A 32 -2.48 -2.43 -4.25
C GLN A 32 -2.51 -2.99 -5.68
N GLU A 33 -1.35 -3.20 -6.30
CA GLU A 33 -1.23 -3.78 -7.63
C GLU A 33 -1.66 -5.25 -7.64
N VAL A 34 -1.29 -6.00 -6.61
CA VAL A 34 -1.74 -7.39 -6.43
C VAL A 34 -3.27 -7.46 -6.25
N VAL A 35 -3.84 -6.58 -5.42
CA VAL A 35 -5.30 -6.46 -5.24
C VAL A 35 -5.99 -6.12 -6.56
N ALA A 36 -5.46 -5.15 -7.32
CA ALA A 36 -6.01 -4.74 -8.61
C ALA A 36 -5.94 -5.87 -9.64
N ALA A 37 -4.80 -6.57 -9.71
CA ALA A 37 -4.61 -7.72 -10.60
C ALA A 37 -5.57 -8.87 -10.27
N LEU A 38 -5.77 -9.18 -8.99
CA LEU A 38 -6.73 -10.18 -8.53
C LEU A 38 -8.17 -9.80 -8.88
N ARG A 39 -8.57 -8.57 -8.58
CA ARG A 39 -9.91 -8.05 -8.94
C ARG A 39 -10.16 -8.11 -10.44
N LYS A 40 -9.18 -7.67 -11.24
CA LYS A 40 -9.23 -7.74 -12.70
C LYS A 40 -9.40 -9.18 -13.18
N LYS A 41 -8.60 -10.11 -12.64
CA LYS A 41 -8.68 -11.52 -13.04
C LYS A 41 -10.05 -12.12 -12.74
N MET A 42 -10.60 -11.83 -11.57
CA MET A 42 -11.92 -12.31 -11.16
C MET A 42 -13.03 -11.73 -12.05
N LEU A 43 -12.97 -10.43 -12.37
CA LEU A 43 -13.91 -9.77 -13.28
C LEU A 43 -13.84 -10.33 -14.70
N VAL A 44 -12.65 -10.67 -15.21
CA VAL A 44 -12.49 -11.27 -16.55
C VAL A 44 -13.08 -12.68 -16.62
N SER A 45 -13.04 -13.43 -15.52
CA SER A 45 -13.65 -14.77 -15.45
C SER A 45 -15.17 -14.75 -15.22
N MET A 46 -15.77 -13.60 -14.92
CA MET A 46 -17.20 -13.50 -14.65
C MET A 46 -18.05 -13.54 -15.92
N GLY A 47 -19.23 -14.15 -15.83
CA GLY A 47 -20.20 -14.15 -16.92
C GLY A 47 -20.74 -12.75 -17.19
N LYS A 48 -21.31 -12.54 -18.39
CA LYS A 48 -21.90 -11.25 -18.79
C LYS A 48 -22.99 -10.76 -17.80
N ASN A 49 -23.79 -11.69 -17.29
CA ASN A 49 -24.85 -11.38 -16.32
C ASN A 49 -24.26 -10.93 -14.97
N ASP A 50 -23.22 -11.61 -14.49
CA ASP A 50 -22.55 -11.27 -13.25
C ASP A 50 -21.86 -9.90 -13.32
N LEU A 51 -21.18 -9.63 -14.44
CA LEU A 51 -20.59 -8.31 -14.70
C LEU A 51 -21.63 -7.20 -14.72
N ARG A 52 -22.82 -7.46 -15.26
CA ARG A 52 -23.94 -6.50 -15.26
C ARG A 52 -24.46 -6.25 -13.86
N SER A 53 -24.61 -7.31 -13.05
CA SER A 53 -25.00 -7.21 -11.64
C SER A 53 -23.98 -6.39 -10.84
N VAL A 54 -22.67 -6.68 -11.00
CA VAL A 54 -21.61 -5.93 -10.33
C VAL A 54 -21.61 -4.47 -10.77
N ALA A 55 -21.75 -4.18 -12.06
CA ALA A 55 -21.81 -2.82 -12.58
C ALA A 55 -23.01 -2.05 -12.02
N SER A 56 -24.20 -2.67 -11.99
CA SER A 56 -25.41 -2.08 -11.42
C SER A 56 -25.23 -1.75 -9.93
N GLU A 57 -24.60 -2.63 -9.17
CA GLU A 57 -24.38 -2.47 -7.73
C GLU A 57 -23.44 -1.30 -7.41
N ILE A 58 -22.47 -1.01 -8.27
CA ILE A 58 -21.59 0.16 -8.14
C ILE A 58 -22.13 1.40 -8.87
N GLY A 59 -23.36 1.36 -9.38
CA GLY A 59 -24.00 2.49 -10.06
C GLY A 59 -23.42 2.81 -11.44
N LEU A 60 -22.78 1.84 -12.11
CA LEU A 60 -22.34 1.99 -13.49
C LEU A 60 -23.44 1.59 -14.47
N ASP A 61 -23.88 2.54 -15.28
CA ASP A 61 -24.77 2.25 -16.41
C ASP A 61 -24.06 1.43 -17.49
N VAL A 62 -24.57 0.22 -17.69
CA VAL A 62 -24.16 -0.68 -18.78
C VAL A 62 -25.07 -0.43 -19.98
N ILE A 63 -24.60 0.41 -20.90
CA ILE A 63 -25.29 0.65 -22.17
C ILE A 63 -25.04 -0.54 -23.09
N ASP A 64 -26.12 -1.24 -23.45
CA ASP A 64 -26.09 -2.34 -24.41
C ASP A 64 -26.25 -1.78 -25.82
N ILE A 65 -25.18 -1.83 -26.62
CA ILE A 65 -25.22 -1.39 -28.02
C ILE A 65 -25.38 -2.64 -28.88
N ARG A 66 -26.59 -2.85 -29.41
CA ARG A 66 -26.92 -3.94 -30.36
C ARG A 66 -26.67 -5.36 -29.82
N GLY A 67 -26.91 -5.61 -28.53
CA GLY A 67 -26.70 -6.94 -27.93
C GLY A 67 -25.22 -7.30 -27.70
N HIS A 68 -24.32 -6.36 -28.00
CA HIS A 68 -22.90 -6.48 -27.70
C HIS A 68 -22.58 -5.74 -26.41
N ILE A 69 -22.59 -6.52 -25.33
CA ILE A 69 -21.96 -6.12 -24.08
C ILE A 69 -20.44 -6.17 -24.28
N GLU A 70 -19.80 -5.00 -24.36
CA GLU A 70 -18.34 -4.89 -24.32
C GLU A 70 -17.86 -5.16 -22.89
N THR A 71 -17.74 -6.45 -22.56
CA THR A 71 -17.27 -6.93 -21.25
C THR A 71 -15.96 -6.26 -20.84
N ASP A 72 -15.01 -6.10 -21.77
CA ASP A 72 -13.75 -5.41 -21.50
C ASP A 72 -13.94 -3.93 -21.07
N ARG A 73 -14.88 -3.20 -21.69
CA ARG A 73 -15.18 -1.81 -21.29
C ARG A 73 -15.82 -1.75 -19.92
N ILE A 74 -16.70 -2.69 -19.59
CA ILE A 74 -17.34 -2.77 -18.27
C ILE A 74 -16.30 -3.09 -17.19
N VAL A 75 -15.47 -4.11 -17.42
CA VAL A 75 -14.37 -4.49 -16.52
C VAL A 75 -13.45 -3.29 -16.27
N LYS A 76 -13.04 -2.56 -17.31
CA LYS A 76 -12.23 -1.34 -17.18
C LYS A 76 -12.90 -0.25 -16.34
N ARG A 77 -14.21 -0.01 -16.53
CA ARG A 77 -14.95 0.98 -15.74
C ARG A 77 -15.09 0.56 -14.27
N ILE A 78 -15.37 -0.72 -14.01
CA ILE A 78 -15.45 -1.27 -12.65
C ILE A 78 -14.10 -1.11 -11.94
N ILE A 79 -12.99 -1.48 -12.59
CA ILE A 79 -11.63 -1.33 -12.03
C ILE A 79 -11.34 0.13 -11.71
N ARG A 80 -11.61 1.04 -12.66
CA ARG A 80 -11.41 2.48 -12.44
C ARG A 80 -12.22 2.99 -11.25
N HIS A 81 -13.45 2.52 -11.05
CA HIS A 81 -14.25 2.88 -9.88
C HIS A 81 -13.57 2.45 -8.57
N PHE A 82 -13.01 1.24 -8.51
CA PHE A 82 -12.28 0.76 -7.33
C PHE A 82 -10.95 1.47 -7.09
N GLU A 83 -10.28 1.94 -8.13
CA GLU A 83 -9.04 2.73 -8.04
C GLU A 83 -9.33 4.21 -7.68
N SER A 84 -10.47 4.74 -8.12
CA SER A 84 -10.85 6.15 -7.93
C SER A 84 -11.60 6.40 -6.63
N ALA A 85 -12.08 5.37 -5.93
CA ALA A 85 -12.71 5.52 -4.63
C ALA A 85 -11.66 6.04 -3.62
N PRO A 86 -11.72 7.32 -3.19
CA PRO A 86 -10.80 7.83 -2.19
C PRO A 86 -11.04 7.02 -0.91
N GLY A 87 -9.94 6.58 -0.29
CA GLY A 87 -9.93 5.67 0.85
C GLY A 87 -11.10 5.87 1.81
N ASN A 88 -11.91 4.83 1.95
CA ASN A 88 -12.94 4.80 2.98
C ASN A 88 -12.26 4.90 4.35
N ARG A 89 -12.30 6.12 4.89
CA ARG A 89 -12.49 6.49 6.28
C ARG A 89 -12.47 5.30 7.23
N SER A 90 -11.29 5.05 7.79
CA SER A 90 -11.17 4.28 9.01
C SER A 90 -11.96 5.01 10.11
N VAL A 91 -13.15 4.50 10.40
CA VAL A 91 -13.94 4.87 11.57
C VAL A 91 -13.05 4.60 12.77
N ARG A 92 -12.54 5.69 13.36
CA ARG A 92 -11.71 5.70 14.57
C ARG A 92 -12.50 5.01 15.70
N PRO A 93 -12.09 3.83 16.20
CA PRO A 93 -12.63 3.33 17.45
C PRO A 93 -12.08 4.24 18.56
N GLN A 94 -12.95 4.95 19.27
CA GLN A 94 -12.57 5.62 20.51
C GLN A 94 -12.12 4.56 21.51
N PRO A 95 -10.91 4.63 22.07
CA PRO A 95 -10.53 3.72 23.15
C PRO A 95 -11.23 4.12 24.46
N PRO A 96 -11.69 3.16 25.27
CA PRO A 96 -12.22 3.44 26.60
C PRO A 96 -11.11 3.91 27.56
N PRO A 97 -11.45 4.65 28.63
CA PRO A 97 -10.47 5.14 29.59
C PRO A 97 -9.88 3.98 30.41
N ARG A 98 -8.55 3.94 30.50
CA ARG A 98 -7.82 2.99 31.36
C ARG A 98 -7.90 3.45 32.81
N PRO A 99 -8.13 2.56 33.79
CA PRO A 99 -7.62 2.75 35.13
C PRO A 99 -6.23 2.13 35.27
N HIS A 100 -5.39 2.85 36.00
CA HIS A 100 -4.08 2.45 36.49
C HIS A 100 -4.19 1.21 37.39
N SER A 101 -3.18 0.34 37.38
CA SER A 101 -2.64 -0.20 38.63
C SER A 101 -1.30 -0.90 38.43
N ASP A 102 -0.52 -0.73 39.49
CA ASP A 102 0.91 -0.94 39.66
C ASP A 102 1.34 -2.41 39.79
N ALA A 103 2.64 -2.61 39.59
CA ALA A 103 3.53 -3.57 40.23
C ALA A 103 3.14 -5.06 40.33
N ALA A 104 3.99 -5.92 39.73
CA ALA A 104 4.87 -6.86 40.48
C ALA A 104 5.51 -7.89 39.53
N ALA A 105 6.84 -7.87 39.44
CA ALA A 105 7.66 -9.06 39.17
C ALA A 105 7.66 -9.95 40.44
N PRO A 106 7.93 -11.29 40.43
CA PRO A 106 8.93 -11.96 39.60
C PRO A 106 8.64 -13.44 39.17
N ALA A 107 9.45 -13.96 38.24
CA ALA A 107 10.20 -15.24 38.35
C ALA A 107 10.63 -15.78 36.95
N PRO A 108 11.88 -16.24 36.76
CA PRO A 108 12.37 -16.73 35.47
C PRO A 108 12.00 -18.21 35.30
N GLN A 109 11.11 -18.51 34.35
CA GLN A 109 10.83 -19.89 33.95
C GLN A 109 11.28 -20.09 32.50
N SER A 110 12.22 -21.03 32.38
CA SER A 110 12.71 -21.73 31.18
C SER A 110 11.96 -21.43 29.87
N SER A 111 12.60 -20.63 29.02
CA SER A 111 12.10 -20.25 27.71
C SER A 111 12.07 -21.47 26.74
N PRO A 112 10.94 -21.73 26.06
CA PRO A 112 10.91 -22.49 24.81
C PRO A 112 11.69 -21.72 23.71
N PRO A 113 11.97 -22.31 22.53
CA PRO A 113 12.74 -21.62 21.48
C PRO A 113 12.09 -20.26 21.21
N ALA A 114 12.88 -19.19 21.31
CA ALA A 114 12.43 -17.82 21.20
C ALA A 114 11.58 -17.66 19.94
N LEU A 115 10.26 -17.59 20.11
CA LEU A 115 9.40 -16.88 19.17
C LEU A 115 10.04 -15.50 19.09
N GLU A 116 10.56 -15.12 17.92
CA GLU A 116 11.09 -13.78 17.71
C GLU A 116 9.96 -12.80 18.01
N GLU A 117 9.91 -12.28 19.23
CA GLU A 117 8.88 -11.34 19.63
C GLU A 117 8.97 -10.12 18.72
N LEU A 118 7.80 -9.59 18.38
CA LEU A 118 7.70 -8.36 17.61
C LEU A 118 8.40 -7.22 18.37
N ARG A 119 9.54 -6.78 17.83
CA ARG A 119 10.38 -5.70 18.34
C ARG A 119 9.67 -4.34 18.52
N PHE A 120 8.62 -4.08 17.75
CA PHE A 120 7.93 -2.79 17.74
C PHE A 120 6.45 -2.95 18.05
N LYS A 121 5.87 -1.98 18.74
CA LYS A 121 4.45 -1.93 19.08
C LYS A 121 3.72 -0.98 18.14
N ARG A 122 2.41 -1.18 18.01
CA ARG A 122 1.54 -0.25 17.29
C ARG A 122 1.63 1.14 17.91
N GLY A 123 1.86 2.15 17.08
CA GLY A 123 2.09 3.55 17.47
C GLY A 123 3.57 3.93 17.56
N ASP A 124 4.49 2.95 17.53
CA ASP A 124 5.92 3.25 17.56
C ASP A 124 6.36 3.97 16.28
N ARG A 125 7.21 4.97 16.44
CA ARG A 125 7.90 5.63 15.33
C ARG A 125 9.15 4.84 14.98
N VAL A 126 9.28 4.48 13.71
CA VAL A 126 10.37 3.68 13.16
C VAL A 126 10.90 4.32 11.88
N LEU A 127 12.13 3.99 11.52
CA LEU A 127 12.71 4.37 10.24
C LEU A 127 12.65 3.20 9.27
N ARG A 128 12.17 3.46 8.06
CA ARG A 128 12.21 2.54 6.93
C ARG A 128 12.96 3.23 5.79
N LYS A 129 14.10 2.67 5.39
CA LYS A 129 14.97 3.26 4.34
C LYS A 129 15.31 4.75 4.58
N GLY A 130 15.45 5.15 5.85
CA GLY A 130 15.75 6.54 6.23
C GLY A 130 14.54 7.47 6.32
N GLU A 131 13.33 7.00 6.04
CA GLU A 131 12.10 7.79 6.21
C GLU A 131 11.37 7.41 7.50
N VAL A 132 10.78 8.42 8.16
CA VAL A 132 10.00 8.22 9.39
C VAL A 132 8.63 7.62 9.06
N CYS A 133 8.28 6.59 9.80
CA CYS A 133 7.04 5.87 9.67
C CYS A 133 6.47 5.52 11.05
N GLU A 134 5.18 5.25 11.13
CA GLU A 134 4.50 4.79 12.33
C GLU A 134 4.01 3.36 12.15
N ILE A 135 4.21 2.50 13.15
CA ILE A 135 3.68 1.13 13.14
C ILE A 135 2.16 1.19 13.32
N VAL A 136 1.40 0.74 12.32
CA VAL A 136 -0.08 0.71 12.37
C VAL A 136 -0.60 -0.66 12.73
N ALA A 137 0.09 -1.72 12.31
CA ALA A 137 -0.22 -3.09 12.65
C ALA A 137 1.06 -3.93 12.72
N ALA A 138 1.01 -4.99 13.51
CA ALA A 138 2.09 -5.95 13.64
C ALA A 138 1.52 -7.37 13.47
N GLU A 139 2.17 -8.18 12.64
CA GLU A 139 1.77 -9.56 12.38
C GLU A 139 2.81 -10.52 12.99
N GLU A 140 2.45 -11.06 14.15
CA GLU A 140 3.35 -11.87 14.99
C GLU A 140 3.76 -13.19 14.31
N GLY A 141 2.87 -13.75 13.48
CA GLY A 141 3.14 -14.98 12.74
C GLY A 141 4.07 -14.84 11.53
N SER A 142 4.38 -13.62 11.09
CA SER A 142 5.21 -13.35 9.90
C SER A 142 6.38 -12.40 10.18
N LEU A 143 6.51 -11.89 11.41
CA LEU A 143 7.49 -10.89 11.80
C LEU A 143 7.48 -9.67 10.87
N SER A 144 6.28 -9.26 10.44
CA SER A 144 6.08 -8.13 9.54
C SER A 144 5.19 -7.08 10.18
N TYR A 145 5.41 -5.83 9.78
CA TYR A 145 4.67 -4.68 10.27
C TYR A 145 4.05 -3.92 9.12
N THR A 146 2.81 -3.48 9.28
CA THR A 146 2.23 -2.45 8.42
C THR A 146 2.64 -1.10 8.99
N VAL A 147 3.50 -0.37 8.28
CA VAL A 147 3.92 0.98 8.64
C VAL A 147 3.16 2.02 7.82
N ARG A 148 2.87 3.17 8.42
CA ARG A 148 2.38 4.37 7.75
C ARG A 148 3.51 5.36 7.56
N MET A 149 3.83 5.71 6.32
CA MET A 149 4.82 6.72 5.99
C MET A 149 4.34 8.11 6.46
N GLU A 150 5.19 8.88 7.13
CA GLU A 150 4.80 10.23 7.62
C GLU A 150 4.67 11.25 6.48
N ARG A 151 5.48 11.09 5.42
CA ARG A 151 5.54 12.03 4.28
C ARG A 151 4.28 12.04 3.41
N ASP A 152 3.71 10.87 3.13
CA ASP A 152 2.61 10.71 2.16
C ASP A 152 1.44 9.86 2.65
N GLY A 153 1.51 9.36 3.89
CA GLY A 153 0.44 8.58 4.51
C GLY A 153 0.24 7.17 3.94
N ARG A 154 1.11 6.70 3.03
CA ARG A 154 0.99 5.35 2.46
C ARG A 154 1.21 4.29 3.53
N LEU A 155 0.47 3.18 3.41
CA LEU A 155 0.63 2.00 4.26
C LEU A 155 1.47 0.96 3.53
N ILE A 156 2.52 0.46 4.19
CA ILE A 156 3.49 -0.46 3.61
C ILE A 156 3.75 -1.60 4.59
N ASP A 157 3.58 -2.83 4.12
CA ASP A 157 4.00 -4.01 4.87
C ASP A 157 5.52 -4.18 4.73
N THR A 158 6.21 -4.19 5.86
CA THR A 158 7.68 -4.19 5.93
C THR A 158 8.13 -5.25 6.95
N PRO A 159 9.06 -6.16 6.58
CA PRO A 159 9.58 -7.13 7.53
C PRO A 159 10.38 -6.44 8.64
N GLN A 160 10.34 -7.01 9.85
CA GLN A 160 10.97 -6.49 11.07
C GLN A 160 12.44 -6.06 10.87
N GLU A 161 13.20 -6.84 10.11
CA GLU A 161 14.63 -6.63 9.85
C GLU A 161 14.94 -5.30 9.14
N ARG A 162 13.96 -4.71 8.43
CA ARG A 162 14.12 -3.47 7.66
C ARG A 162 13.71 -2.21 8.42
N LEU A 163 13.30 -2.36 9.67
CA LEU A 163 12.85 -1.28 10.53
C LEU A 163 13.90 -0.99 11.59
N LEU A 164 14.19 0.30 11.77
CA LEU A 164 15.09 0.79 12.80
C LEU A 164 14.27 1.61 13.82
N PRO A 165 14.59 1.55 15.12
CA PRO A 165 13.94 2.40 16.11
C PRO A 165 14.23 3.87 15.80
N ALA A 166 13.22 4.73 15.83
CA ALA A 166 13.40 6.17 15.64
C ALA A 166 13.92 6.88 16.91
N SER A 167 14.66 6.16 17.78
CA SER A 167 15.03 6.58 19.14
C SER A 167 15.39 8.07 19.22
N ASP A 168 14.78 8.75 20.20
CA ASP A 168 15.01 10.16 20.54
C ASP A 168 16.51 10.46 20.77
N ALA A 169 17.11 11.23 19.87
CA ALA A 169 18.15 12.23 20.12
C ALA A 169 18.57 12.94 18.81
N PRO A 170 19.05 14.19 18.88
CA PRO A 170 18.33 15.42 19.18
C PRO A 170 18.13 16.29 17.91
N VAL A 171 17.31 17.33 18.04
CA VAL A 171 17.20 18.47 17.11
C VAL A 171 18.56 19.15 16.95
N PHE A 172 19.29 18.91 15.86
CA PHE A 172 20.38 19.73 15.30
C PHE A 172 20.50 19.28 13.81
N LEU A 173 20.46 20.08 12.75
CA LEU A 173 20.68 21.51 12.56
C LEU A 173 20.15 21.91 11.16
N THR A 174 19.50 23.07 11.12
CA THR A 174 19.59 24.14 10.11
C THR A 174 19.42 23.81 8.64
N ALA A 175 18.34 24.39 8.09
CA ALA A 175 18.41 25.38 7.02
C ALA A 175 19.77 25.50 6.33
N VAL A 176 19.86 24.99 5.10
CA VAL A 176 20.70 25.61 4.08
C VAL A 176 19.78 25.90 2.90
N HIS A 177 19.31 27.14 2.85
CA HIS A 177 19.05 27.79 1.58
C HIS A 177 20.36 27.70 0.79
N SER A 178 20.36 26.88 -0.26
CA SER A 178 21.31 27.06 -1.36
C SER A 178 20.53 27.68 -2.51
N ASP A 179 20.33 28.99 -2.40
CA ASP A 179 20.32 29.86 -3.57
C ASP A 179 21.63 29.59 -4.34
N ALA A 180 21.50 28.92 -5.48
CA ALA A 180 22.55 28.85 -6.47
C ALA A 180 21.91 29.13 -7.83
N GLU A 181 21.62 30.42 -8.00
CA GLU A 181 21.58 31.10 -9.29
C GLU A 181 22.70 30.56 -10.18
N THR A 182 22.34 29.80 -11.21
CA THR A 182 23.27 29.38 -12.25
C THR A 182 22.94 30.17 -13.50
N PRO A 183 23.80 31.11 -13.95
CA PRO A 183 23.52 31.97 -15.08
C PRO A 183 23.49 31.18 -16.40
N ALA A 184 22.61 31.64 -17.28
CA ALA A 184 22.36 31.10 -18.61
C ALA A 184 23.66 30.91 -19.44
N PRO A 185 23.88 29.74 -20.07
CA PRO A 185 24.90 29.62 -21.09
C PRO A 185 24.45 30.37 -22.34
N GLN A 186 25.19 31.41 -22.70
CA GLN A 186 25.08 32.12 -23.97
C GLN A 186 25.28 31.13 -25.13
N MET A 187 24.25 30.99 -25.97
CA MET A 187 24.36 30.32 -27.25
C MET A 187 25.24 31.16 -28.18
N SER A 188 26.42 30.65 -28.52
CA SER A 188 27.12 31.09 -29.73
C SER A 188 26.57 30.31 -30.93
N PRO A 189 26.33 30.95 -32.08
CA PRO A 189 25.71 30.31 -33.24
C PRO A 189 26.67 29.32 -33.93
N LEU A 190 26.16 28.14 -34.24
CA LEU A 190 26.82 27.14 -35.08
C LEU A 190 26.98 27.69 -36.50
N ALA A 191 28.23 27.72 -36.96
CA ALA A 191 28.60 27.96 -38.34
C ALA A 191 28.01 26.86 -39.22
N PHE A 192 27.27 27.30 -40.24
CA PHE A 192 26.73 26.50 -41.33
C PHE A 192 27.89 26.24 -42.30
N GLU A 193 28.46 25.04 -42.30
CA GLU A 193 29.40 24.63 -43.35
C GLU A 193 28.65 23.88 -44.45
N GLU A 194 28.83 24.39 -45.67
CA GLU A 194 28.19 24.01 -46.91
C GLU A 194 28.43 22.53 -47.29
N LEU A 195 27.34 21.78 -47.46
CA LEU A 195 27.33 20.65 -48.39
C LEU A 195 27.16 21.23 -49.81
N ARG A 196 28.26 21.26 -50.57
CA ARG A 196 28.18 21.29 -52.04
C ARG A 196 28.50 19.90 -52.59
N PHE A 197 27.65 19.55 -53.56
CA PHE A 197 27.60 18.39 -54.45
C PHE A 197 28.92 17.72 -54.80
#